data_AF-A0A355FBI2-F1
#
_entry.id   AF-A0A355FBI2-F1
#
_cell.length_a   1.000
_cell.length_b   1.000
_cell.length_c   1.000
_cell.angle_alpha   90.00
_cell.angle_beta   90.00
_cell.angle_gamma   90.00
#
_symmetry.space_group_name_H-M   'P 1'
#
loop_
_entity.id
_entity.type
_entity.pdbx_description
1 polymer ?
#
loop_
_entity_poly.entity_id
_entity_poly.type
_entity_poly.pdbx_seq_one_letter_code
_entity_poly.pdbx_strand_id
1 'polypeptide(L)'
;MGESSEDHAYFQAIEEVFVRLRGAPLLLSPADWQVARRWHRDGVPLDLVRRVLEEIFAKRKERGAKGKISSLRYCASAIEAAWADLRELTAPGERLEAPVFDPAARLQALA
;
A
#
# COMPACT_ATOMS: atom_id res chain seq x y z
N MET A 1 -18.16 -19.69 9.70
CA MET A 1 -16.94 -20.23 9.05
C MET A 1 -16.86 -19.75 7.61
N GLY A 2 -16.71 -18.43 7.40
CA GLY A 2 -16.60 -17.82 6.05
C GLY A 2 -15.24 -17.17 5.78
N GLU A 3 -14.49 -16.80 6.82
CA GLU A 3 -13.21 -16.08 6.69
C GLU A 3 -12.10 -16.88 6.00
N SER A 4 -12.09 -18.22 6.11
CA SER A 4 -10.95 -19.02 5.66
C SER A 4 -10.75 -19.05 4.14
N SER A 5 -11.79 -18.83 3.33
CA SER A 5 -11.67 -18.90 1.86
C SER A 5 -11.27 -17.58 1.22
N GLU A 6 -11.78 -16.45 1.73
CA GLU A 6 -11.43 -15.12 1.23
C GLU A 6 -10.01 -14.72 1.67
N ASP A 7 -9.66 -15.02 2.93
CA ASP A 7 -8.29 -14.91 3.42
C ASP A 7 -7.33 -15.70 2.51
N HIS A 8 -7.70 -16.93 2.13
CA HIS A 8 -6.86 -17.78 1.28
C HIS A 8 -6.61 -17.16 -0.10
N ALA A 9 -7.65 -16.64 -0.76
CA ALA A 9 -7.52 -16.00 -2.07
C ALA A 9 -6.63 -14.76 -2.01
N TYR A 10 -6.81 -13.92 -0.97
CA TYR A 10 -5.98 -12.73 -0.77
C TYR A 10 -4.51 -13.09 -0.53
N PHE A 11 -4.23 -14.11 0.30
CA PHE A 11 -2.86 -14.53 0.59
C PHE A 11 -2.18 -15.19 -0.59
N GLN A 12 -2.90 -16.04 -1.34
CA GLN A 12 -2.40 -16.65 -2.56
C GLN A 12 -2.01 -15.56 -3.57
N ALA A 13 -2.84 -14.54 -3.76
CA ALA A 13 -2.53 -13.44 -4.67
C ALA A 13 -1.29 -12.64 -4.23
N ILE A 14 -1.11 -12.40 -2.94
CA ILE A 14 0.11 -11.78 -2.41
C ILE A 14 1.34 -12.67 -2.67
N GLU A 15 1.21 -13.97 -2.41
CA GLU A 15 2.30 -14.93 -2.63
C GLU A 15 2.72 -14.98 -4.10
N GLU A 16 1.77 -15.04 -5.03
CA GLU A 16 2.01 -15.02 -6.48
C GLU A 16 2.79 -13.77 -6.90
N VAL A 17 2.36 -12.59 -6.43
CA VAL A 17 3.08 -11.33 -6.69
C VAL A 17 4.49 -11.39 -6.11
N PHE A 18 4.65 -11.88 -4.89
CA PHE A 18 5.95 -11.93 -4.21
C PHE A 18 6.92 -12.90 -4.88
N VAL A 19 6.46 -14.08 -5.27
CA VAL A 19 7.25 -15.07 -6.03
C VAL A 19 7.67 -14.51 -7.38
N ARG A 20 6.76 -13.85 -8.09
CA ARG A 20 7.04 -13.20 -9.38
C ARG A 20 8.14 -12.15 -9.26
N LEU A 21 8.05 -11.25 -8.28
CA LEU A 21 9.03 -10.18 -8.07
C LEU A 21 10.38 -10.70 -7.60
N ARG A 22 10.38 -11.75 -6.78
CA ARG A 22 11.58 -12.40 -6.26
C ARG A 22 12.30 -13.25 -7.31
N GLY A 23 11.59 -13.73 -8.32
CA GLY A 23 12.12 -14.66 -9.32
C GLY A 23 12.55 -16.01 -8.74
N ALA A 24 12.00 -16.39 -7.58
CA ALA A 24 12.27 -17.68 -6.95
C ALA A 24 11.10 -18.09 -6.04
N PRO A 25 10.68 -19.38 -6.09
CA PRO A 25 9.60 -19.88 -5.26
C PRO A 25 9.83 -19.59 -3.78
N LEU A 26 8.76 -19.17 -3.10
CA LEU A 26 8.71 -18.96 -1.67
C LEU A 26 7.27 -19.18 -1.21
N LEU A 27 7.11 -19.95 -0.14
CA LEU A 27 5.87 -19.98 0.61
C LEU A 27 5.93 -18.95 1.73
N LEU A 28 4.81 -18.28 1.98
CA LEU A 28 4.70 -17.39 3.15
C LEU A 28 4.98 -18.18 4.43
N SER A 29 5.91 -17.70 5.25
CA SER A 29 6.16 -18.28 6.57
C SER A 29 4.96 -18.03 7.50
N PRO A 30 4.78 -18.79 8.60
CA PRO A 30 3.68 -18.52 9.55
C PRO A 30 3.63 -17.08 10.05
N ALA A 31 4.78 -16.40 10.18
CA ALA A 31 4.84 -14.99 10.54
C ALA A 31 4.37 -14.07 9.40
N ASP A 32 4.70 -14.38 8.15
CA ASP A 32 4.21 -13.63 6.99
C ASP A 32 2.71 -13.81 6.77
N TRP A 33 2.18 -14.99 7.09
CA TRP A 33 0.72 -15.23 7.12
C TRP A 33 0.01 -14.31 8.10
N GLN A 34 0.56 -14.10 9.31
CA GLN A 34 -0.04 -13.16 10.28
C GLN A 34 -0.03 -11.72 9.75
N VAL A 35 1.02 -11.33 9.04
CA VAL A 35 1.11 -10.00 8.40
C VAL A 35 0.03 -9.85 7.32
N ALA A 36 -0.07 -10.82 6.41
CA ALA A 36 -1.06 -10.78 5.33
C ALA A 36 -2.49 -10.79 5.88
N ARG A 37 -2.77 -11.61 6.91
CA ARG A 37 -4.06 -11.67 7.60
C ARG A 37 -4.42 -10.34 8.25
N ARG A 38 -3.45 -9.69 8.88
CA ARG A 38 -3.65 -8.36 9.45
C ARG A 38 -4.06 -7.37 8.36
N TRP A 39 -3.35 -7.33 7.24
CA TRP A 39 -3.70 -6.43 6.13
C TRP A 39 -5.10 -6.69 5.59
N HIS A 40 -5.47 -7.96 5.41
CA HIS A 40 -6.79 -8.32 4.93
C HIS A 40 -7.89 -7.83 5.89
N ARG A 41 -7.74 -8.09 7.19
CA ARG A 41 -8.66 -7.62 8.23
C ARG A 41 -8.72 -6.10 8.31
N ASP A 42 -7.59 -5.41 8.15
CA ASP A 42 -7.49 -3.96 8.21
C ASP A 42 -7.97 -3.29 6.89
N GLY A 43 -8.46 -4.09 5.91
CA GLY A 43 -9.07 -3.62 4.67
C GLY A 43 -8.08 -3.14 3.61
N VAL A 44 -6.80 -3.53 3.71
CA VAL A 44 -5.75 -3.11 2.77
C VAL A 44 -6.07 -3.70 1.38
N PRO A 45 -6.17 -2.88 0.32
CA PRO A 45 -6.44 -3.39 -1.02
C PRO A 45 -5.26 -4.19 -1.58
N LEU A 46 -5.56 -5.32 -2.24
CA LEU A 46 -4.54 -6.15 -2.92
C LEU A 46 -3.71 -5.34 -3.93
N ASP A 47 -4.36 -4.41 -4.63
CA ASP A 47 -3.73 -3.51 -5.59
C ASP A 47 -2.68 -2.60 -4.96
N LEU A 48 -2.95 -2.10 -3.74
CA LEU A 48 -2.00 -1.30 -2.99
C LEU A 48 -0.79 -2.15 -2.59
N VAL A 49 -1.02 -3.35 -2.05
CA VAL A 49 0.06 -4.28 -1.68
C VAL A 49 0.94 -4.59 -2.88
N ARG A 50 0.34 -4.94 -4.02
CA ARG A 50 1.06 -5.26 -5.26
C ARG A 50 1.94 -4.10 -5.74
N ARG A 51 1.37 -2.89 -5.80
CA ARG A 51 2.10 -1.69 -6.24
C ARG A 51 3.29 -1.40 -5.33
N VAL A 52 3.08 -1.43 -4.01
CA VAL A 52 4.16 -1.14 -3.04
C VAL A 52 5.25 -2.20 -3.12
N LEU A 53 4.91 -3.47 -3.27
CA LEU A 53 5.89 -4.54 -3.49
C LEU A 53 6.71 -4.29 -4.78
N GLU A 54 6.05 -3.97 -5.89
CA GLU A 54 6.73 -3.63 -7.15
C GLU A 54 7.73 -2.48 -6.97
N GLU A 55 7.32 -1.40 -6.28
CA GLU A 55 8.19 -0.25 -6.00
C GLU A 55 9.39 -0.61 -5.11
N ILE A 56 9.22 -1.43 -4.07
CA ILE A 56 10.30 -1.86 -3.19
C ILE A 56 11.33 -2.69 -3.96
N PHE A 57 10.87 -3.66 -4.75
CA PHE A 57 11.76 -4.52 -5.54
C PHE A 57 12.48 -3.73 -6.64
N ALA A 58 11.79 -2.80 -7.30
CA ALA A 58 12.40 -1.90 -8.28
C ALA A 58 13.51 -1.04 -7.65
N LYS A 59 13.21 -0.33 -6.56
CA LYS A 59 14.20 0.48 -5.82
C LYS A 59 15.40 -0.35 -5.35
N ARG A 60 15.17 -1.60 -4.92
CA ARG A 60 16.24 -2.51 -4.50
C ARG A 60 17.16 -2.89 -5.68
N LYS A 61 16.57 -3.16 -6.84
CA LYS A 61 17.29 -3.47 -8.08
C LYS A 61 18.13 -2.28 -8.55
N GLU A 62 17.56 -1.08 -8.55
CA GLU A 62 18.25 0.16 -8.91
C GLU A 62 19.47 0.45 -8.03
N ARG A 63 19.35 0.17 -6.73
CA ARG A 63 20.45 0.33 -5.75
C ARG A 63 21.52 -0.76 -5.83
N GLY A 64 21.36 -1.77 -6.70
CA GLY A 64 22.28 -2.90 -6.79
C GLY A 64 22.38 -3.72 -5.50
N ALA A 65 21.33 -3.72 -4.67
CA ALA A 65 21.40 -4.37 -3.37
C ALA A 65 21.53 -5.89 -3.52
N LYS A 66 22.51 -6.47 -2.81
CA LYS A 66 22.78 -7.91 -2.84
C LYS A 66 21.74 -8.67 -2.00
N GLY A 67 21.43 -9.90 -2.41
CA GLY A 67 20.52 -10.80 -1.68
C GLY A 67 19.03 -10.61 -1.98
N LYS A 68 18.25 -11.67 -1.74
CA LYS A 68 16.80 -11.74 -1.99
C LYS A 68 16.02 -11.31 -0.75
N ILE A 69 14.91 -10.61 -0.95
CA ILE A 69 13.91 -10.43 0.11
C ILE A 69 13.24 -11.78 0.36
N SER A 70 13.15 -12.22 1.61
CA SER A 70 12.70 -13.57 2.00
C SER A 70 11.44 -13.57 2.87
N SER A 71 10.89 -12.41 3.22
CA SER A 71 9.75 -12.29 4.13
C SER A 71 8.98 -11.00 3.85
N LEU A 72 7.64 -11.08 3.91
CA LEU A 72 6.73 -9.94 3.77
C LEU A 72 6.94 -8.91 4.88
N ARG A 73 7.41 -9.33 6.05
CA ARG A 73 7.75 -8.42 7.16
C ARG A 73 8.72 -7.31 6.74
N TYR A 74 9.61 -7.58 5.80
CA TYR A 74 10.51 -6.56 5.25
C TYR A 74 9.75 -5.42 4.56
N CYS A 75 8.63 -5.74 3.90
CA CYS A 75 7.82 -4.80 3.15
C CYS A 75 6.69 -4.18 3.99
N ALA A 76 6.45 -4.67 5.20
CA ALA A 76 5.24 -4.37 5.94
C ALA A 76 5.11 -2.91 6.33
N SER A 77 6.18 -2.28 6.83
CA SER A 77 6.15 -0.87 7.19
C SER A 77 5.80 0.03 6.00
N ALA A 78 6.32 -0.27 4.81
CA ALA A 78 6.04 0.51 3.60
C ALA A 78 4.59 0.35 3.12
N ILE A 79 4.04 -0.86 3.20
CA ILE A 79 2.63 -1.14 2.83
C ILE A 79 1.69 -0.44 3.82
N GLU A 80 1.99 -0.53 5.11
CA GLU A 80 1.17 0.10 6.16
C GLU A 80 1.19 1.63 6.09
N ALA A 81 2.35 2.21 5.78
CA ALA A 81 2.46 3.65 5.52
C ALA A 81 1.63 4.06 4.30
N ALA A 82 1.78 3.37 3.17
CA ALA A 82 0.99 3.65 1.97
C ALA A 82 -0.52 3.49 2.19
N TRP A 83 -0.92 2.56 3.08
CA TRP A 83 -2.32 2.39 3.46
C TRP A 83 -2.83 3.54 4.32
N ALA A 84 -2.02 4.00 5.28
CA ALA A 84 -2.35 5.18 6.08
C ALA A 84 -2.54 6.41 5.18
N ASP A 85 -1.60 6.67 4.27
CA ASP A 85 -1.67 7.80 3.32
C ASP A 85 -2.95 7.73 2.47
N LEU A 86 -3.29 6.55 1.94
CA LEU A 86 -4.50 6.38 1.13
C LEU A 86 -5.77 6.65 1.95
N ARG A 87 -5.80 6.22 3.21
CA ARG A 87 -6.94 6.45 4.10
C ARG A 87 -7.10 7.92 4.46
N GLU A 88 -6.00 8.64 4.68
CA GLU A 88 -6.04 10.09 4.91
C GLU A 88 -6.56 10.85 3.68
N LEU A 89 -6.12 10.47 2.48
CA LEU A 89 -6.58 11.07 1.22
C LEU A 89 -8.05 10.79 0.92
N THR A 90 -8.57 9.64 1.36
CA THR A 90 -9.95 9.21 1.11
C THR A 90 -10.89 9.59 2.26
N ALA A 91 -10.36 10.00 3.42
CA ALA A 91 -11.17 10.54 4.49
C ALA A 91 -11.89 11.78 3.97
N PRO A 92 -13.21 11.93 4.21
CA PRO A 92 -13.91 13.17 3.92
C PRO A 92 -13.22 14.26 4.75
N GLY A 93 -12.37 15.05 4.09
CA GLY A 93 -11.66 16.14 4.74
C GLY A 93 -12.69 17.07 5.36
N GLU A 94 -12.43 17.47 6.60
CA GLU A 94 -12.99 18.70 7.13
C GLU A 94 -12.53 19.80 6.16
N ARG A 95 -13.37 20.11 5.17
CA ARG A 95 -13.14 21.25 4.28
C ARG A 95 -13.19 22.46 5.20
N LEU A 96 -12.03 22.95 5.62
CA LEU A 96 -11.91 24.34 6.03
C LEU A 96 -12.46 25.14 4.85
N GLU A 97 -13.60 25.76 5.07
CA GLU A 97 -14.33 26.53 4.07
C GLU A 97 -13.33 27.51 3.46
N ALA A 98 -12.98 27.30 2.19
CA ALA A 98 -12.05 28.19 1.52
C ALA A 98 -12.69 29.59 1.56
N PRO A 99 -11.98 30.64 2.03
CA PRO A 99 -12.54 31.97 2.05
C PRO A 99 -13.00 32.33 0.63
N VAL A 100 -14.23 32.84 0.52
CA VAL A 100 -14.85 33.17 -0.75
C VAL A 100 -13.89 34.04 -1.55
N PHE A 101 -13.41 33.49 -2.68
CA PHE A 101 -12.57 34.23 -3.61
C PHE A 101 -13.47 35.19 -4.39
N ASP A 102 -13.41 36.49 -4.07
CA ASP A 102 -14.06 37.54 -4.84
C ASP A 102 -13.06 38.17 -5.85
N PRO A 103 -13.10 37.76 -7.13
CA PRO A 103 -12.24 38.33 -8.14
C PRO A 103 -12.53 39.81 -8.45
N ALA A 104 -13.77 40.28 -8.22
CA ALA A 104 -14.15 41.66 -8.49
C ALA A 104 -13.47 42.62 -7.52
N ALA A 105 -13.42 42.27 -6.23
CA ALA A 105 -12.72 43.04 -5.20
C ALA A 105 -11.21 43.20 -5.50
N ARG A 106 -10.57 42.18 -6.08
CA ARG A 106 -9.14 42.22 -6.44
C ARG A 106 -8.86 43.08 -7.67
N LEU A 107 -9.77 43.08 -8.65
CA LEU A 107 -9.63 43.91 -9.86
C LEU A 107 -9.80 45.40 -9.55
N GLN A 108 -10.70 45.74 -8.62
CA GLN A 108 -10.91 47.12 -8.17
C GLN A 108 -9.71 47.69 -7.39
N ALA A 109 -8.95 46.84 -6.70
CA ALA A 109 -7.75 47.24 -5.96
C ALA A 109 -6.50 47.49 -6.84
N LEU A 110 -6.60 47.25 -8.15
CA LEU A 110 -5.52 47.46 -9.13
C LEU A 110 -5.77 48.67 -10.05
N ALA A 111 -6.89 49.37 -9.87
CA ALA A 111 -7.26 50.60 -10.58
C ALA A 111 -6.95 51.83 -9.71
#